data_AF-A0A923Y4Z7-F1
#
_entry.id   AF-A0A923Y4Z7-F1
#
_cell.length_a   1.000
_cell.length_b   1.000
_cell.length_c   1.000
_cell.angle_alpha   90.00
_cell.angle_beta   90.00
_cell.angle_gamma   90.00
#
_symmetry.space_group_name_H-M   'P 1'
#
loop_
_entity.id
_entity.type
_entity.pdbx_description
1 polymer ?
#
loop_
_entity_poly.entity_id
_entity_poly.type
_entity_poly.pdbx_seq_one_letter_code
_entity_poly.pdbx_strand_id
1 'polypeptide(L)' 'MSAFHIMGADRPGRCLVTCDHASNRVPPDVCGGDLDIAPEDMARHIAWDVGARG' A
#
# COMPACT_ATOMS: atom_id res chain seq x y z
N MET A 1 10.67 -8.16 -2.09
CA MET A 1 9.37 -7.91 -1.41
C MET A 1 8.24 -8.27 -2.37
N SER A 2 7.11 -8.78 -1.87
CA SER A 2 5.94 -9.11 -2.70
C SER A 2 5.15 -7.86 -3.11
N ALA A 3 4.46 -7.92 -4.25
CA ALA A 3 3.54 -6.88 -4.71
C ALA A 3 2.21 -6.86 -3.92
N PHE A 4 1.87 -7.97 -3.27
CA PHE A 4 0.64 -8.12 -2.48
C PHE A 4 0.88 -8.92 -1.21
N HIS A 5 -0.07 -8.83 -0.27
CA HIS A 5 -0.07 -9.62 0.95
C HIS A 5 -1.49 -10.12 1.22
N ILE A 6 -1.62 -11.42 1.55
CA ILE A 6 -2.90 -12.02 1.92
C ILE A 6 -2.90 -12.24 3.43
N MET A 7 -3.84 -11.60 4.12
CA MET A 7 -4.03 -11.75 5.55
C MET A 7 -5.21 -12.68 5.83
N GLY A 8 -4.95 -13.81 6.48
CA GLY A 8 -5.97 -14.82 6.80
C GLY A 8 -6.45 -15.59 5.58
N ALA A 9 -5.52 -16.10 4.77
CA ALA A 9 -5.79 -16.86 3.54
C ALA A 9 -6.77 -18.03 3.74
N ASP A 10 -6.73 -18.67 4.92
CA ASP A 10 -7.56 -19.83 5.26
C ASP A 10 -8.82 -19.48 6.05
N ARG A 11 -9.20 -18.19 6.16
CA ARG A 11 -10.41 -17.79 6.92
C ARG A 11 -11.68 -18.34 6.24
N PRO A 12 -12.59 -19.00 6.98
CA PRO A 12 -13.78 -19.63 6.40
C PRO A 12 -14.92 -18.64 6.06
N GLY A 13 -14.71 -17.35 6.33
CA GLY A 13 -15.69 -16.29 6.07
C GLY A 13 -15.95 -16.13 4.57
N ARG A 14 -17.18 -15.75 4.20
CA ARG A 14 -17.55 -15.56 2.79
C ARG A 14 -17.19 -14.20 2.23
N CYS A 15 -16.86 -13.24 3.09
CA CYS A 15 -16.49 -11.88 2.69
C CYS A 15 -14.98 -11.83 2.41
N LEU A 16 -14.64 -11.41 1.19
CA LEU A 16 -13.29 -11.01 0.82
C LEU A 16 -13.21 -9.47 0.87
N VAL A 17 -12.21 -8.95 1.58
CA VAL A 17 -11.91 -7.52 1.61
C VAL A 17 -10.62 -7.31 0.82
N THR A 18 -10.66 -6.38 -0.15
CA THR A 18 -9.48 -5.91 -0.89
C THR A 18 -9.09 -4.52 -0.40
N CYS A 19 -7.81 -4.18 -0.53
CA CYS A 19 -7.28 -2.87 -0.17
C CYS A 19 -6.17 -2.54 -1.17
N ASP A 20 -6.53 -1.86 -2.25
CA ASP A 20 -5.64 -1.64 -3.39
C ASP A 20 -4.64 -0.52 -3.09
N HIS A 21 -5.08 0.52 -2.36
CA HIS A 21 -4.25 1.66 -1.95
C HIS A 21 -3.62 1.47 -0.55
N ALA A 22 -3.18 0.25 -0.23
CA ALA A 22 -2.76 -0.15 1.11
C ALA A 22 -1.36 0.36 1.54
N SER A 23 -0.57 0.93 0.63
CA SER A 23 0.81 1.35 0.89
C SER A 23 1.27 2.37 -0.14
N ASN A 24 2.03 3.37 0.30
CA ASN A 24 2.76 4.34 -0.53
C ASN A 24 4.15 3.84 -0.98
N ARG A 25 4.46 2.55 -0.84
CA ARG A 25 5.79 2.03 -1.15
C ARG A 25 6.04 2.05 -2.66
N VAL A 26 7.07 2.78 -3.06
CA VAL A 26 7.62 2.75 -4.43
C VAL A 26 8.92 1.92 -4.41
N PRO A 27 9.16 1.03 -5.39
CA PRO A 27 10.44 0.33 -5.51
C PRO A 27 11.62 1.30 -5.68
N PRO A 28 12.79 1.06 -5.04
CA PRO A 28 13.93 2.00 -5.12
C PRO A 28 14.49 2.22 -6.52
N ASP A 29 14.31 1.25 -7.41
CA ASP A 29 14.69 1.31 -8.82
C ASP A 29 13.72 2.17 -9.67
N VAL A 30 12.61 2.63 -9.10
CA VAL A 30 11.65 3.53 -9.73
C VAL A 30 11.79 4.92 -9.11
N CYS A 31 12.45 5.84 -9.83
CA CYS A 31 12.62 7.25 -9.43
C CYS A 31 13.03 7.40 -7.95
N GLY A 32 14.08 6.68 -7.55
CA GLY A 32 14.63 6.76 -6.19
C GLY A 32 13.73 6.22 -5.07
N GLY A 33 12.51 5.75 -5.38
CA GLY A 33 11.52 5.31 -4.39
C GLY A 33 10.59 6.41 -3.86
N ASP A 34 10.60 7.61 -4.45
CA ASP A 34 9.74 8.73 -4.04
C ASP A 34 9.03 9.45 -5.19
N LEU A 35 9.34 9.13 -6.44
CA LEU A 35 8.71 9.74 -7.63
C LEU A 35 8.95 11.27 -7.71
N ASP A 36 10.02 11.78 -7.09
CA ASP A 36 10.28 13.22 -6.89
C ASP A 36 9.16 13.94 -6.09
N ILE A 37 8.36 13.21 -5.31
CA ILE A 37 7.33 13.76 -4.44
C ILE A 37 7.94 14.08 -3.08
N ALA A 38 7.61 15.27 -2.53
CA ALA A 38 8.09 15.68 -1.22
C ALA A 38 7.70 14.68 -0.12
N PRO A 39 8.56 14.46 0.91
CA PRO A 39 8.27 13.50 1.98
C PRO A 39 6.94 13.74 2.69
N GLU A 40 6.54 15.00 2.86
CA GLU A 40 5.28 15.37 3.50
C GLU A 40 4.07 14.93 2.67
N ASP A 41 4.18 14.94 1.34
CA ASP A 41 3.15 14.50 0.43
C ASP A 41 3.13 12.97 0.28
N MET A 42 4.29 12.31 0.31
CA MET A 42 4.37 10.86 0.41
C MET A 42 3.67 10.32 1.67
N ALA A 43 3.59 11.11 2.74
CA ALA A 43 2.88 10.76 3.98
C ALA A 43 1.34 11.03 3.94
N ARG A 44 0.81 11.55 2.84
CA ARG A 44 -0.59 11.97 2.69
C ARG A 44 -1.38 11.04 1.75
N HIS A 45 -2.70 11.29 1.71
CA HIS A 45 -3.64 10.51 0.90
C HIS A 45 -3.37 10.52 -0.62
N ILE A 46 -2.53 11.44 -1.09
CA ILE A 46 -2.09 11.49 -2.50
C ILE A 46 -1.27 10.25 -2.88
N ALA A 47 -0.56 9.64 -1.92
CA ALA A 47 0.31 8.50 -2.18
C ALA A 47 -0.33 7.14 -1.83
N TRP A 48 -1.39 7.11 -1.01
CA TRP A 48 -2.06 5.89 -0.51
C TRP A 48 -3.26 6.24 0.39
N ASP A 49 -4.12 5.26 0.70
CA ASP A 49 -5.27 5.49 1.59
C ASP A 49 -4.84 5.29 3.06
N VAL A 50 -4.50 6.39 3.74
CA VAL A 50 -4.06 6.38 5.14
C VAL A 50 -5.12 5.74 6.04
N GLY A 51 -4.73 4.67 6.74
CA GLY A 51 -5.60 3.92 7.65
C GLY A 51 -6.41 2.80 6.98
N ALA A 52 -6.34 2.62 5.66
CA ALA A 52 -7.05 1.53 4.97
C ALA A 52 -6.46 0.14 5.26
N ARG A 53 -5.16 0.08 5.61
CA ARG A 53 -4.49 -1.13 6.07
C ARG A 53 -4.23 -1.02 7.58
N GLY A 54 -4.86 -1.92 8.35
CA GLY A 54 -4.66 -2.09 9.80
C GLY A 54 -3.55 -3.07 10.15
#